data_AF-A0A8J5SYH2-F1
#
_entry.id   AF-A0A8J5SYH2-F1
#
_cell.length_a   1.000
_cell.length_b   1.000
_cell.length_c   1.000
_cell.angle_alpha   90.00
_cell.angle_beta   90.00
_cell.angle_gamma   90.00
#
_symmetry.space_group_name_H-M   'P 1'
#
loop_
_entity.id
_entity.type
_entity.pdbx_description
1 polymer ?
#
loop_
_entity_poly.entity_id
_entity_poly.type
_entity_poly.pdbx_seq_one_letter_code
_entity_poly.pdbx_strand_id
1 'polypeptide(L)'
;MSPLWCFEVEVAAQTLVRASDPPPGFPVVLPFSNLDLILNSFNISLIMVNPSPAAGFPALAVAVRASFPMFLSRFFPFVGRVVADGDIGIPEITCNNTDAELMVAHASVALMDVD
;
A
#
# COMPACT_ATOMS: atom_id res chain seq x y z
N MET A 1 -10.01 30.10 -12.24
CA MET A 1 -9.12 29.01 -11.82
C MET A 1 -8.59 29.37 -10.45
N SER A 2 -9.11 28.76 -9.39
CA SER A 2 -8.54 28.91 -8.04
C SER A 2 -7.13 28.30 -8.04
N PRO A 3 -6.16 28.89 -7.32
CA PRO A 3 -4.85 28.25 -7.18
C PRO A 3 -5.07 26.88 -6.55
N LEU A 4 -4.50 25.83 -7.17
CA LEU A 4 -4.34 24.55 -6.49
C LEU A 4 -3.38 24.82 -5.33
N TRP A 5 -3.88 24.82 -4.11
CA TRP A 5 -3.05 24.98 -2.92
C TRP A 5 -2.21 23.71 -2.79
N CYS A 6 -0.97 23.76 -3.24
CA CYS A 6 0.00 22.70 -3.00
C CYS A 6 0.63 22.94 -1.63
N PHE A 7 0.39 22.02 -0.71
CA PHE A 7 1.07 22.00 0.59
C PHE A 7 2.34 21.17 0.50
N GLU A 8 3.36 21.58 1.24
CA GLU A 8 4.62 20.82 1.31
C GLU A 8 4.39 19.56 2.16
N VAL A 9 4.84 18.42 1.63
CA VAL A 9 4.76 17.12 2.31
C VAL A 9 6.16 16.54 2.35
N GLU A 10 6.70 16.36 3.56
CA GLU A 10 8.02 15.78 3.80
C GLU A 10 7.88 14.30 4.20
N VAL A 11 8.54 13.41 3.47
CA VAL A 11 8.61 11.99 3.81
C VAL A 11 9.64 11.79 4.91
N ALA A 12 9.18 11.44 6.11
CA ALA A 12 10.04 11.19 7.27
C ALA A 12 10.60 9.77 7.30
N ALA A 13 9.84 8.79 6.79
CA ALA A 13 10.29 7.41 6.71
C ALA A 13 9.60 6.66 5.57
N GLN A 14 10.36 5.79 4.94
CA GLN A 14 9.91 4.86 3.90
C GLN A 14 10.45 3.49 4.26
N THR A 15 9.62 2.47 4.26
CA THR A 15 10.01 1.13 4.72
C THR A 15 9.28 0.07 3.91
N LEU A 16 10.05 -0.86 3.33
CA LEU A 16 9.48 -2.07 2.76
C LEU A 16 9.01 -2.98 3.90
N VAL A 17 7.76 -3.43 3.81
CA VAL A 17 7.12 -4.27 4.82
C VAL A 17 6.80 -5.62 4.21
N ARG A 18 7.15 -6.66 4.95
CA ARG A 18 6.92 -8.05 4.56
C ARG A 18 5.77 -8.62 5.36
N ALA A 19 5.03 -9.55 4.76
CA ALA A 19 4.16 -10.45 5.50
C ALA A 19 4.99 -11.21 6.54
N SER A 20 4.50 -11.23 7.79
CA SER A 20 5.16 -11.89 8.91
C SER A 20 4.94 -13.41 8.95
N ASP A 21 3.81 -13.89 8.43
CA ASP A 21 3.40 -15.29 8.45
C ASP A 21 2.69 -15.64 7.13
N PRO A 22 3.42 -15.72 6.00
CA PRO A 22 2.81 -15.95 4.69
C PRO A 22 2.10 -17.31 4.64
N PRO A 23 1.06 -17.44 3.79
CA PRO A 23 0.27 -18.67 3.72
C PRO A 23 1.09 -19.88 3.24
N PRO A 24 0.62 -21.12 3.48
CA PRO A 24 1.25 -22.31 2.92
C PRO A 24 1.36 -22.25 1.39
N GLY A 25 2.48 -22.73 0.85
CA GLY A 25 2.74 -22.71 -0.60
C GLY A 25 3.36 -21.40 -1.11
N PHE A 26 3.74 -20.49 -0.21
CA PHE A 26 4.47 -19.27 -0.53
C PHE A 26 5.98 -19.52 -0.72
N PRO A 27 6.66 -18.90 -1.71
CA PRO A 27 6.14 -17.94 -2.69
C PRO A 27 5.23 -18.61 -3.72
N VAL A 28 4.24 -17.86 -4.21
CA VAL A 28 3.22 -18.36 -5.15
C VAL A 28 3.00 -17.39 -6.29
N VAL A 29 2.63 -17.92 -7.45
CA VAL A 29 2.18 -17.13 -8.60
C VAL A 29 0.66 -17.26 -8.69
N LEU A 30 -0.04 -16.13 -8.70
CA LEU A 30 -1.49 -16.09 -8.83
C LEU A 30 -1.87 -15.69 -10.26
N PRO A 31 -2.67 -16.51 -10.97
CA PRO A 31 -3.14 -16.15 -12.29
C PRO A 31 -4.22 -15.06 -12.20
N PHE A 32 -4.26 -14.18 -13.20
CA PHE A 32 -5.39 -13.27 -13.38
C PHE A 32 -6.62 -14.05 -13.83
N SER A 33 -7.77 -13.74 -13.25
CA SER A 33 -9.06 -14.24 -13.74
C SER A 33 -9.50 -13.45 -14.98
N ASN A 34 -10.48 -13.98 -15.72
CA ASN A 34 -11.10 -13.25 -16.84
C ASN A 34 -11.67 -11.89 -16.41
N LEU A 35 -12.11 -11.73 -15.16
CA LEU A 35 -12.60 -10.44 -14.65
C LEU A 35 -11.47 -9.44 -14.46
N ASP A 36 -10.31 -9.89 -13.97
CA ASP A 36 -9.13 -9.05 -13.77
C ASP A 36 -8.60 -8.54 -15.12
N LEU A 37 -8.72 -9.36 -16.18
CA LEU A 37 -8.31 -8.99 -17.54
C LEU A 37 -9.21 -7.94 -18.21
N ILE A 38 -10.49 -7.84 -17.82
CA ILE A 38 -11.42 -6.84 -18.37
C ILE A 38 -11.08 -5.44 -17.86
N LEU A 39 -10.69 -5.35 -16.59
CA LEU A 39 -10.50 -4.08 -15.89
C LEU A 39 -9.18 -3.39 -16.25
N ASN A 40 -8.24 -4.10 -16.89
CA ASN A 40 -6.88 -3.65 -17.20
C ASN A 40 -6.11 -3.17 -15.95
N SER A 41 -4.84 -2.80 -16.10
CA SER A 41 -4.03 -2.33 -14.97
C SER A 41 -4.32 -0.86 -14.65
N PHE A 42 -4.85 -0.59 -13.44
CA PHE A 42 -4.94 0.75 -12.89
C PHE A 42 -4.71 0.74 -11.38
N ASN A 43 -4.22 1.86 -10.85
CA ASN A 43 -4.02 2.03 -9.43
C ASN A 43 -5.33 2.48 -8.75
N ILE A 44 -5.71 1.80 -7.68
CA ILE A 44 -6.80 2.22 -6.81
C ILE A 44 -6.18 2.92 -5.59
N SER A 45 -6.51 4.20 -5.42
CA SER A 45 -6.12 4.97 -4.25
C SER A 45 -7.30 5.13 -3.30
N LEU A 46 -7.10 4.77 -2.03
CA LEU A 46 -8.08 4.99 -0.97
C LEU A 46 -7.49 5.98 0.04
N ILE A 47 -8.14 7.12 0.21
CA ILE A 47 -7.73 8.16 1.16
C ILE A 47 -8.72 8.17 2.33
N MET A 48 -8.20 8.03 3.54
CA MET A 48 -8.98 8.13 4.77
C MET A 48 -8.49 9.32 5.59
N VAL A 49 -9.39 10.27 5.83
CA VAL A 49 -9.13 11.45 6.65
C VAL A 49 -9.72 11.23 8.03
N ASN A 50 -8.88 11.26 9.05
CA ASN A 50 -9.27 11.01 10.44
C ASN A 50 -8.97 12.25 11.30
N PRO A 51 -9.78 12.50 12.35
CA PRO A 51 -9.42 13.49 13.38
C PRO A 51 -8.07 13.16 14.03
N SER A 52 -7.48 14.15 14.69
CA SER A 52 -6.22 13.95 15.42
C SER A 52 -6.38 12.80 16.43
N PRO A 53 -5.54 11.75 16.36
CA PRO A 53 -5.64 10.63 17.28
C PRO A 53 -5.28 11.09 18.71
N ALA A 54 -6.04 10.64 19.70
CA ALA A 54 -5.83 11.02 21.10
C ALA A 54 -4.41 10.68 21.62
N ALA A 55 -3.82 9.59 21.12
CA ALA A 55 -2.45 9.16 21.44
C ALA A 55 -1.37 9.83 20.57
N GLY A 56 -1.76 10.70 19.63
CA GLY A 56 -0.87 11.35 18.67
C GLY A 56 -0.46 10.49 17.48
N PHE A 57 0.01 11.14 16.42
CA PHE A 57 0.47 10.48 15.19
C PHE A 57 1.62 9.48 15.39
N PRO A 58 2.65 9.74 16.24
CA PRO A 58 3.71 8.76 16.47
C PRO A 58 3.21 7.42 17.01
N ALA A 59 2.23 7.44 17.92
CA ALA A 59 1.64 6.22 18.46
C ALA A 59 0.86 5.44 17.40
N LEU A 60 0.12 6.14 16.53
CA LEU A 60 -0.57 5.55 15.39
C LEU A 60 0.43 4.91 14.41
N ALA A 61 1.51 5.61 14.06
CA ALA A 61 2.53 5.09 13.16
C ALA A 61 3.19 3.81 13.71
N VAL A 62 3.45 3.74 15.02
CA VAL A 62 3.94 2.53 15.69
C VAL A 62 2.91 1.40 15.61
N ALA A 63 1.64 1.67 15.90
CA ALA A 63 0.57 0.67 15.84
C ALA A 63 0.39 0.09 14.42
N VAL A 64 0.42 0.95 13.39
CA VAL A 64 0.38 0.54 11.98
C VAL A 64 1.59 -0.32 11.65
N ARG A 65 2.81 0.14 11.97
CA ARG A 65 4.04 -0.65 11.74
C ARG A 65 3.99 -2.03 12.38
N ALA A 66 3.44 -2.15 13.59
CA ALA A 66 3.34 -3.41 14.30
C ALA A 66 2.29 -4.36 13.71
N SER A 67 1.17 -3.84 13.23
CA SER A 67 0.04 -4.65 12.74
C SER A 67 0.10 -4.96 11.24
N PHE A 68 0.79 -4.12 10.45
CA PHE A 68 0.83 -4.23 9.00
C PHE A 68 1.42 -5.54 8.47
N PRO A 69 2.50 -6.12 9.04
CA PRO A 69 3.02 -7.42 8.61
C PRO A 69 1.99 -8.56 8.71
N MET A 70 1.16 -8.56 9.76
CA MET A 70 0.13 -9.58 9.95
C MET A 70 -1.05 -9.35 8.99
N PHE A 71 -1.42 -8.08 8.76
CA PHE A 71 -2.37 -7.73 7.69
C PHE A 71 -1.90 -8.26 6.33
N LEU A 72 -0.64 -8.01 5.95
CA LEU A 72 -0.06 -8.49 4.69
C LEU A 72 0.03 -10.01 4.62
N SER A 73 0.05 -10.72 5.74
CA SER A 73 -0.03 -12.19 5.76
C SER A 73 -1.40 -12.69 5.31
N ARG A 74 -2.48 -12.00 5.70
CA ARG A 74 -3.85 -12.28 5.26
C ARG A 74 -4.11 -11.81 3.82
N PHE A 75 -3.48 -10.71 3.42
CA PHE A 75 -3.60 -10.09 2.10
C PHE A 75 -2.28 -10.17 1.32
N PHE A 76 -1.69 -11.36 1.28
CA PHE A 76 -0.38 -11.60 0.70
C PHE A 76 -0.20 -11.22 -0.79
N PRO A 77 -1.23 -11.08 -1.64
CA PRO A 77 -1.03 -10.51 -2.97
C PRO A 77 -0.47 -9.08 -2.96
N PHE A 78 -0.67 -8.30 -1.88
CA PHE A 78 -0.13 -6.95 -1.76
C PHE A 78 1.39 -6.90 -1.51
N VAL A 79 2.02 -8.01 -1.13
CA VAL A 79 3.49 -8.13 -1.06
C VAL A 79 4.07 -8.82 -2.28
N GLY A 80 3.33 -8.86 -3.38
CA GLY A 80 3.77 -9.37 -4.67
C GLY A 80 3.84 -8.28 -5.74
N ARG A 81 4.19 -8.71 -6.94
CA ARG A 81 4.32 -7.84 -8.12
C ARG A 81 3.54 -8.40 -9.28
N VAL A 82 2.83 -7.52 -9.99
CA VAL A 82 2.23 -7.87 -11.28
C VAL A 82 3.34 -7.93 -12.33
N VAL A 83 3.50 -9.08 -12.98
CA VAL A 83 4.45 -9.31 -14.07
C VAL A 83 3.69 -9.86 -15.28
N ALA A 84 4.17 -9.57 -16.48
CA ALA A 84 3.63 -10.21 -17.68
C ALA A 84 4.27 -11.59 -17.83
N ASP A 85 3.46 -12.62 -18.09
CA ASP A 85 3.95 -13.93 -18.54
C ASP A 85 4.70 -13.73 -19.86
N GLY A 86 5.95 -14.21 -19.91
CA GLY A 86 6.86 -13.98 -21.03
C GLY A 86 6.50 -14.71 -22.33
N ASP A 87 5.67 -15.75 -22.26
CA ASP A 87 5.31 -16.59 -23.40
C ASP A 87 3.94 -16.21 -23.98
N ILE A 88 2.98 -15.87 -23.11
CA ILE A 88 1.57 -15.66 -23.49
C ILE A 88 1.15 -14.18 -23.35
N GLY A 89 1.95 -13.37 -22.65
CA GLY A 89 1.69 -11.93 -22.43
C GLY A 89 0.54 -11.65 -21.45
N ILE A 90 -0.01 -12.68 -20.80
CA ILE A 90 -1.07 -12.55 -19.80
C ILE A 90 -0.42 -12.15 -18.46
N PRO A 91 -0.95 -11.14 -17.75
CA PRO A 91 -0.39 -10.76 -16.45
C PRO A 91 -0.65 -11.81 -15.38
N GLU A 92 0.29 -11.94 -14.45
CA GLU A 92 0.23 -12.75 -13.24
C GLU A 92 0.76 -11.97 -12.04
N ILE A 93 0.41 -12.38 -10.83
CA ILE A 93 0.94 -11.80 -9.60
C ILE A 93 1.98 -12.74 -9.01
N THR A 94 3.25 -12.35 -9.05
CA THR A 94 4.32 -13.05 -8.33
C THR A 94 4.34 -12.60 -6.87
N CYS A 95 3.83 -13.44 -5.97
CA CYS A 95 3.81 -13.18 -4.53
C CYS A 95 5.10 -13.71 -3.88
N ASN A 96 6.11 -12.84 -3.75
CA ASN A 96 7.47 -13.17 -3.28
C ASN A 96 7.90 -12.43 -1.99
N ASN A 97 7.01 -11.61 -1.41
CA ASN A 97 7.16 -10.94 -0.13
C ASN A 97 8.10 -9.74 -0.16
N THR A 98 8.11 -9.00 -1.28
CA THR A 98 9.11 -7.93 -1.47
C THR A 98 8.56 -6.53 -1.70
N ASP A 99 7.28 -6.38 -2.07
CA ASP A 99 6.84 -5.14 -2.74
C ASP A 99 5.90 -4.23 -1.94
N ALA A 100 5.45 -4.60 -0.73
CA ALA A 100 4.62 -3.68 0.06
C ALA A 100 5.47 -2.61 0.76
N GLU A 101 4.95 -1.39 0.78
CA GLU A 101 5.64 -0.22 1.31
C GLU A 101 4.77 0.54 2.32
N LEU A 102 5.41 1.01 3.39
CA LEU A 102 4.83 1.91 4.36
C LEU A 102 5.62 3.22 4.37
N MET A 103 4.95 4.31 4.03
CA MET A 103 5.49 5.66 4.14
C MET A 103 4.86 6.42 5.30
N VAL A 104 5.68 7.19 6.00
CA VAL A 104 5.28 8.15 7.03
C VAL A 104 5.75 9.51 6.56
N ALA A 105 4.81 10.45 6.44
CA ALA A 105 5.08 11.79 5.97
C ALA A 105 4.36 12.83 6.83
N HIS A 106 4.87 14.06 6.81
CA HIS A 106 4.31 15.21 7.50
C HIS A 106 3.93 16.29 6.49
N ALA A 107 2.73 16.81 6.59
CA ALA A 107 2.32 18.00 5.84
C ALA A 107 2.70 19.26 6.64
N SER A 108 3.06 20.33 5.93
CA SER A 108 3.38 21.63 6.52
C SER A 108 2.15 22.41 7.03
N VAL A 109 0.97 21.81 6.97
CA VAL A 109 -0.33 22.42 7.29
C VAL A 109 -1.15 21.48 8.18
N ALA A 110 -1.94 22.04 9.10
CA ALA A 110 -2.89 21.24 9.88
C ALA A 110 -4.12 20.92 9.04
N LEU A 111 -4.71 19.74 9.25
CA LEU A 111 -5.90 19.31 8.51
C LEU A 111 -7.07 20.30 8.61
N MET A 112 -7.22 21.00 9.73
CA MET A 112 -8.31 21.98 9.91
C MET A 112 -8.12 23.27 9.10
N ASP A 113 -6.92 23.52 8.59
CA ASP A 113 -6.56 24.69 7.80
C ASP A 113 -6.55 24.38 6.28
N VAL A 114 -7.02 23.19 5.90
CA VAL A 114 -7.17 22.75 4.50
C VAL A 114 -8.66 22.85 4.12
N ASP A 115 -8.97 23.68 3.12
CA ASP A 115 -10.31 23.88 2.54
C ASP A 115 -10.83 22.68 1.72
#